data_AF-A0A0X3RP57-F1
#
_entry.id   AF-A0A0X3RP57-F1
#
_cell.length_a   1.000
_cell.length_b   1.000
_cell.length_c   1.000
_cell.angle_alpha   90.00
_cell.angle_beta   90.00
_cell.angle_gamma   90.00
#
_symmetry.space_group_name_H-M   'P 1'
#
loop_
_entity.id
_entity.type
_entity.pdbx_description
1 polymer ?
#
loop_
_entity_poly.entity_id
_entity_poly.type
_entity_poly.pdbx_seq_one_letter_code
_entity_poly.pdbx_strand_id
1 'polypeptide(L)'
;MSILNNPQSQAAADGSHESELLVRHRRPGSVVVKWLTTTDHKTIGTLYLVTAFVFFLIGGVIALLMRAELARPGLQIMSNEQFNQAFTMHGTIMLLMFATPLFAGFTNWIMPLQIGAPDVAFPRLNMLAYWFYLLGSTIAAGAIVTPQGTASFGWFAYSPLSDAVHSPSIGTDMWIMGLGLSGLGTILGSVNFITTIICMRAPGMTMFRMPIFVWTVLLTSVLAIFAFPILAAALLTLEADRKLGAHVFDPANGGALLWQHLFWLFGHPEVYIIAIPFFGIISEVIPVFSRKPMFGYMGLVGATIAIAGLSLTVWAHHMYVTGGVLLPFFSFMTFLIAVPTGVKFFNWIGTMWTGSLSFETPMLWATGFLVTFLFGGLTGVILASPPMNFHVSDSYFVVAHFHYVVFGTVVFAMFAGFHFWWPKMTGKMLDERLGKITFWTLFIGFHGTFLVQHWLGAEGMPRRYADYLAADGFTALNTVSTISS
;
A
#
# COMPACT_ATOMS: atom_id res chain seq x y z
N MET A 1 -40.69 85.69 -0.37
CA MET A 1 -41.72 84.93 -1.13
C MET A 1 -41.06 83.61 -1.49
N SER A 2 -41.41 82.41 -1.01
CA SER A 2 -42.68 81.81 -0.63
C SER A 2 -42.47 80.69 0.42
N ILE A 3 -43.07 80.85 1.60
CA ILE A 3 -43.92 79.90 2.37
C ILE A 3 -43.63 78.37 2.29
N LEU A 4 -43.14 77.86 3.43
CA LEU A 4 -43.50 76.65 4.23
C LEU A 4 -44.36 75.51 3.64
N ASN A 5 -43.87 74.26 3.77
CA ASN A 5 -44.51 73.19 4.58
C ASN A 5 -43.64 71.92 4.70
N ASN A 6 -43.54 71.39 5.92
CA ASN A 6 -43.07 70.04 6.31
C ASN A 6 -44.31 69.33 6.93
N PRO A 7 -44.52 67.98 6.94
CA PRO A 7 -43.70 67.05 7.74
C PRO A 7 -43.67 65.53 7.34
N GLN A 8 -42.69 64.80 7.93
CA GLN A 8 -42.55 63.36 8.28
C GLN A 8 -43.55 62.27 7.78
N SER A 9 -43.04 61.15 7.22
CA SER A 9 -43.21 59.76 7.76
C SER A 9 -42.48 58.65 6.95
N GLN A 10 -41.63 57.88 7.64
CA GLN A 10 -41.43 56.40 7.61
C GLN A 10 -41.14 55.60 6.31
N ALA A 11 -39.93 55.02 6.29
CA ALA A 11 -39.55 53.61 6.04
C ALA A 11 -40.21 52.78 4.91
N ALA A 12 -39.40 52.25 3.99
CA ALA A 12 -39.10 50.81 3.84
C ALA A 12 -38.25 50.54 2.57
N ALA A 13 -37.38 49.55 2.68
CA ALA A 13 -36.47 49.04 1.66
C ALA A 13 -37.18 48.12 0.64
N ASP A 14 -36.74 48.13 -0.63
CA ASP A 14 -36.70 47.00 -1.59
C ASP A 14 -36.29 47.54 -2.97
N GLY A 15 -35.38 46.96 -3.76
CA GLY A 15 -34.65 45.72 -3.64
C GLY A 15 -33.41 45.76 -4.56
N SER A 16 -32.25 45.54 -3.96
CA SER A 16 -31.11 44.92 -4.63
C SER A 16 -31.33 43.41 -4.57
N HIS A 17 -31.26 42.67 -5.69
CA HIS A 17 -30.82 41.26 -5.79
C HIS A 17 -31.33 40.62 -7.10
N GLU A 18 -30.66 40.85 -8.23
CA GLU A 18 -30.67 39.89 -9.35
C GLU A 18 -29.29 39.85 -10.02
N SER A 19 -28.35 39.19 -9.34
CA SER A 19 -27.25 38.49 -9.99
C SER A 19 -27.18 37.08 -9.43
N GLU A 20 -28.30 36.36 -9.55
CA GLU A 20 -28.34 34.93 -9.29
C GLU A 20 -27.40 34.24 -10.28
N LEU A 21 -26.27 33.75 -9.78
CA LEU A 21 -25.39 32.85 -10.49
C LEU A 21 -26.22 31.67 -10.99
N LEU A 22 -26.48 31.62 -12.31
CA LEU A 22 -27.15 30.49 -12.96
C LEU A 22 -26.50 29.18 -12.50
N VAL A 23 -27.19 28.44 -11.62
CA VAL A 23 -26.79 27.11 -11.18
C VAL A 23 -26.93 26.21 -12.41
N ARG A 24 -25.83 26.03 -13.13
CA ARG A 24 -25.75 25.21 -14.34
C ARG A 24 -26.25 23.81 -13.97
N HIS A 25 -27.43 23.43 -14.47
CA HIS A 25 -28.02 22.11 -14.24
C HIS A 25 -27.01 21.02 -14.60
N ARG A 26 -26.65 20.20 -13.60
CA ARG A 26 -25.73 19.07 -13.76
C ARG A 26 -26.40 18.03 -14.66
N ARG A 27 -26.03 17.98 -15.94
CA ARG A 27 -26.43 16.87 -16.81
C ARG A 27 -25.67 15.61 -16.38
N PRO A 28 -26.31 14.44 -16.21
CA PRO A 28 -25.66 13.22 -15.71
C PRO A 28 -24.35 12.87 -16.45
N GLY A 29 -24.34 13.00 -17.78
CA GLY A 29 -23.14 12.76 -18.60
C GLY A 29 -22.01 13.79 -18.41
N SER A 30 -22.32 15.02 -18.02
CA SER A 30 -21.31 16.07 -17.80
C SER A 30 -20.43 15.81 -16.58
N VAL A 31 -20.97 15.10 -15.57
CA VAL A 31 -20.20 14.71 -14.38
C VAL A 31 -19.25 13.58 -14.75
N VAL A 32 -19.72 12.55 -15.46
CA VAL A 32 -18.87 11.44 -15.90
C VAL A 32 -17.71 11.95 -16.76
N VAL A 33 -18.00 12.75 -17.80
CA VAL A 33 -16.95 13.32 -18.65
C VAL A 33 -15.95 14.15 -17.84
N LYS A 34 -16.43 14.99 -16.90
CA LYS A 34 -15.55 15.79 -16.04
C LYS A 34 -14.57 14.93 -15.24
N TRP A 35 -15.02 13.82 -14.67
CA TRP A 35 -14.15 12.92 -13.91
C TRP A 35 -13.22 12.11 -14.83
N LEU A 36 -13.70 11.67 -15.99
CA LEU A 36 -12.90 10.91 -16.95
C LEU A 36 -11.73 11.73 -17.54
N THR A 37 -11.94 13.03 -17.75
CA THR A 37 -10.96 13.92 -18.39
C THR A 37 -10.33 14.91 -17.41
N THR A 38 -10.39 14.64 -16.10
CA THR A 38 -9.87 15.55 -15.08
C THR A 38 -8.35 15.59 -15.07
N THR A 39 -7.79 16.78 -14.92
CA THR A 39 -6.35 16.98 -14.66
C THR A 39 -6.06 17.42 -13.23
N ASP A 40 -7.10 17.72 -12.43
CA ASP A 40 -6.96 18.19 -11.06
C ASP A 40 -6.44 17.08 -10.14
N HIS A 41 -5.32 17.34 -9.46
CA HIS A 41 -4.66 16.37 -8.56
C HIS A 41 -5.58 15.85 -7.44
N LYS A 42 -6.53 16.65 -6.94
CA LYS A 42 -7.45 16.21 -5.87
C LYS A 42 -8.44 15.19 -6.39
N THR A 43 -9.02 15.44 -7.56
CA THR A 43 -9.96 14.52 -8.22
C THR A 43 -9.26 13.22 -8.61
N ILE A 44 -8.04 13.30 -9.15
CA ILE A 44 -7.21 12.11 -9.43
C ILE A 44 -6.86 11.37 -8.13
N GLY A 45 -6.52 12.08 -7.06
CA GLY A 45 -6.30 11.51 -5.75
C GLY A 45 -7.52 10.75 -5.24
N THR A 46 -8.72 11.33 -5.35
CA THR A 46 -9.99 10.66 -5.00
C THR A 46 -10.23 9.42 -5.86
N LEU A 47 -9.96 9.47 -7.16
CA LEU A 47 -10.05 8.31 -8.05
C LEU A 47 -9.14 7.16 -7.58
N TYR A 48 -7.87 7.44 -7.28
CA TYR A 48 -6.94 6.44 -6.71
C TYR A 48 -7.45 5.86 -5.39
N LEU A 49 -7.85 6.73 -4.44
CA LEU A 49 -8.31 6.28 -3.11
C LEU A 49 -9.55 5.38 -3.21
N VAL A 50 -10.51 5.74 -4.07
CA VAL A 50 -11.73 4.94 -4.29
C VAL A 50 -11.39 3.61 -4.97
N THR A 51 -10.63 3.62 -6.06
CA THR A 51 -10.26 2.38 -6.77
C THR A 51 -9.45 1.44 -5.88
N ALA A 52 -8.46 1.96 -5.15
CA ALA A 52 -7.67 1.17 -4.21
C ALA A 52 -8.55 0.58 -3.10
N PHE A 53 -9.50 1.35 -2.55
CA PHE A 53 -10.43 0.84 -1.55
C PHE A 53 -11.38 -0.24 -2.09
N VAL A 54 -11.82 -0.16 -3.34
CA VAL A 54 -12.57 -1.26 -3.98
C VAL A 54 -11.72 -2.53 -4.05
N PHE A 55 -10.46 -2.41 -4.49
CA PHE A 55 -9.53 -3.55 -4.49
C PHE A 55 -9.25 -4.10 -3.09
N PHE A 56 -9.17 -3.25 -2.06
CA PHE A 56 -9.07 -3.66 -0.66
C PHE A 56 -10.25 -4.55 -0.26
N LEU A 57 -11.48 -4.17 -0.62
CA LEU A 57 -12.68 -4.98 -0.33
C LEU A 57 -12.64 -6.32 -1.08
N ILE A 58 -12.26 -6.31 -2.37
CA ILE A 58 -12.12 -7.55 -3.16
C ILE A 58 -11.08 -8.47 -2.54
N GLY A 59 -9.89 -7.95 -2.23
CA GLY A 59 -8.81 -8.70 -1.59
C GLY A 59 -9.22 -9.23 -0.21
N GLY A 60 -9.98 -8.45 0.56
CA GLY A 60 -10.53 -8.85 1.86
C GLY A 60 -11.52 -10.00 1.73
N VAL A 61 -12.45 -9.95 0.78
CA VAL A 61 -13.39 -11.06 0.53
C VAL A 61 -12.64 -12.34 0.15
N ILE A 62 -11.64 -12.25 -0.73
CA ILE A 62 -10.82 -13.41 -1.11
C ILE A 62 -10.09 -13.98 0.12
N ALA A 63 -9.55 -13.12 1.00
CA ALA A 63 -8.92 -13.56 2.24
C ALA A 63 -9.89 -14.29 3.17
N LEU A 64 -11.10 -13.74 3.37
CA LEU A 64 -12.12 -14.37 4.21
C LEU A 64 -12.51 -15.75 3.67
N LEU A 65 -12.62 -15.90 2.36
CA LEU A 65 -12.90 -17.20 1.75
C LEU A 65 -11.75 -18.21 1.98
N MET A 66 -10.49 -17.79 1.82
CA MET A 66 -9.34 -18.65 2.14
C MET A 66 -9.28 -19.03 3.62
N ARG A 67 -9.62 -18.11 4.53
CA ARG A 67 -9.67 -18.39 5.96
C ARG A 67 -10.83 -19.31 6.32
N ALA A 68 -11.96 -19.17 5.64
CA ALA A 68 -13.11 -20.07 5.80
C ALA A 68 -12.78 -21.50 5.34
N GLU A 69 -12.05 -21.66 4.23
CA GLU A 69 -11.53 -22.97 3.80
C GLU A 69 -10.65 -23.59 4.91
N LEU A 70 -9.69 -22.83 5.40
CA LEU A 70 -8.73 -23.31 6.39
C LEU A 70 -9.28 -23.38 7.82
N ALA A 71 -10.59 -23.21 8.03
CA ALA A 71 -11.18 -23.28 9.37
C ALA A 71 -11.13 -24.70 9.95
N ARG A 72 -11.17 -25.72 9.08
CA ARG A 72 -11.26 -27.14 9.44
C ARG A 72 -10.39 -27.97 8.49
N PRO A 73 -9.94 -29.16 8.93
CA PRO A 73 -9.27 -30.10 8.04
C PRO A 73 -10.24 -30.66 6.98
N GLY A 74 -9.71 -31.05 5.83
CA GLY A 74 -10.43 -31.36 4.60
C GLY A 74 -10.59 -30.14 3.68
N LEU A 75 -11.11 -30.36 2.46
CA LEU A 75 -11.59 -29.28 1.59
C LEU A 75 -13.10 -29.09 1.77
N GLN A 76 -13.59 -27.85 1.82
CA GLN A 76 -15.00 -27.55 2.13
C GLN A 76 -15.67 -26.60 1.14
N ILE A 77 -14.97 -25.54 0.73
CA ILE A 77 -15.50 -24.43 -0.09
C ILE A 77 -14.75 -24.37 -1.42
N MET A 78 -13.44 -24.60 -1.40
CA MET A 78 -12.56 -24.44 -2.56
C MET A 78 -11.87 -25.75 -2.96
N SER A 79 -11.64 -25.92 -4.26
CA SER A 79 -10.64 -26.87 -4.74
C SER A 79 -9.22 -26.34 -4.52
N ASN A 80 -8.21 -27.22 -4.57
CA ASN A 80 -6.79 -26.83 -4.53
C ASN A 80 -6.46 -25.74 -5.56
N GLU A 81 -6.97 -25.85 -6.78
CA GLU A 81 -6.69 -24.87 -7.85
C GLU A 81 -7.33 -23.51 -7.54
N GLN A 82 -8.57 -23.48 -7.06
CA GLN A 82 -9.24 -22.24 -6.67
C GLN A 82 -8.55 -21.57 -5.48
N PHE A 83 -8.07 -22.35 -4.51
CA PHE A 83 -7.28 -21.83 -3.40
C PHE A 83 -5.97 -21.22 -3.89
N ASN A 84 -5.31 -21.88 -4.84
CA ASN A 84 -4.07 -21.39 -5.45
C ASN A 84 -4.27 -20.06 -6.19
N GLN A 85 -5.36 -19.95 -6.94
CA GLN A 85 -5.79 -18.73 -7.60
C GLN A 85 -6.14 -17.63 -6.57
N ALA A 86 -6.85 -17.99 -5.50
CA ALA A 86 -7.27 -17.07 -4.46
C ALA A 86 -6.07 -16.43 -3.74
N PHE A 87 -5.09 -17.20 -3.27
CA PHE A 87 -3.95 -16.60 -2.56
C PHE A 87 -3.04 -15.81 -3.51
N THR A 88 -2.94 -16.22 -4.77
CA THR A 88 -2.19 -15.48 -5.80
C THR A 88 -2.81 -14.11 -6.00
N MET A 89 -4.12 -14.07 -6.29
CA MET A 89 -4.84 -12.82 -6.52
C MET A 89 -4.96 -11.96 -5.27
N HIS A 90 -5.19 -12.53 -4.10
CA HIS A 90 -5.20 -11.77 -2.85
C HIS A 90 -3.87 -11.04 -2.66
N GLY A 91 -2.73 -11.74 -2.78
CA GLY A 91 -1.41 -11.13 -2.65
C GLY A 91 -1.16 -10.02 -3.68
N THR A 92 -1.47 -10.29 -4.96
CA THR A 92 -1.32 -9.28 -6.02
C THR A 92 -2.20 -8.06 -5.81
N ILE A 93 -3.47 -8.26 -5.47
CA ILE A 93 -4.44 -7.18 -5.26
C ILE A 93 -4.00 -6.31 -4.09
N MET A 94 -3.65 -6.92 -2.95
CA MET A 94 -3.32 -6.16 -1.74
C MET A 94 -2.03 -5.35 -1.90
N LEU A 95 -1.00 -5.88 -2.55
CA LEU A 95 0.28 -5.18 -2.72
C LEU A 95 0.25 -4.18 -3.89
N LEU A 96 -0.10 -4.66 -5.08
CA LEU A 96 0.10 -3.89 -6.32
C LEU A 96 -1.14 -3.10 -6.75
N MET A 97 -2.34 -3.50 -6.33
CA MET A 97 -3.59 -2.83 -6.73
C MET A 97 -4.24 -2.01 -5.61
N PHE A 98 -3.88 -2.28 -4.35
CA PHE A 98 -4.32 -1.55 -3.17
C PHE A 98 -3.20 -0.69 -2.57
N ALA A 99 -2.13 -1.28 -2.03
CA ALA A 99 -1.15 -0.54 -1.23
C ALA A 99 -0.35 0.49 -2.05
N THR A 100 0.25 0.08 -3.18
CA THR A 100 0.99 1.02 -4.06
C THR A 100 0.08 2.15 -4.60
N PRO A 101 -1.12 1.89 -5.13
CA PRO A 101 -2.00 2.94 -5.63
C PRO A 101 -2.59 3.83 -4.52
N LEU A 102 -2.78 3.29 -3.31
CA LEU A 102 -3.20 4.07 -2.15
C LEU A 102 -2.17 5.15 -1.78
N PHE A 103 -0.87 4.83 -1.87
CA PHE A 103 0.20 5.84 -1.77
C PHE A 103 0.01 6.95 -2.81
N ALA A 104 -0.23 6.60 -4.07
CA ALA A 104 -0.44 7.58 -5.14
C ALA A 104 -1.69 8.43 -4.88
N GLY A 105 -2.74 7.86 -4.28
CA GLY A 105 -3.95 8.58 -3.88
C GLY A 105 -3.71 9.64 -2.81
N PHE A 106 -3.08 9.29 -1.69
CA PHE A 106 -2.72 10.25 -0.65
C PHE A 106 -1.74 11.31 -1.16
N THR A 107 -0.76 10.90 -1.97
CA THR A 107 0.22 11.82 -2.55
C THR A 107 -0.45 12.86 -3.43
N ASN A 108 -1.28 12.41 -4.37
CA ASN A 108 -2.04 13.31 -5.23
C ASN A 108 -2.89 14.29 -4.43
N TRP A 109 -3.54 13.84 -3.36
CA TRP A 109 -4.40 14.72 -2.57
C TRP A 109 -3.60 15.73 -1.74
N ILE A 110 -2.58 15.27 -1.02
CA ILE A 110 -1.96 16.01 0.10
C ILE A 110 -0.65 16.68 -0.29
N MET A 111 0.21 16.02 -1.08
CA MET A 111 1.57 16.51 -1.34
C MET A 111 1.58 17.91 -1.98
N PRO A 112 0.82 18.21 -3.06
CA PRO A 112 0.81 19.55 -3.66
C PRO A 112 0.37 20.62 -2.67
N LEU A 113 -0.61 20.31 -1.82
CA LEU A 113 -1.11 21.23 -0.78
C LEU A 113 -0.04 21.53 0.27
N GLN A 114 0.71 20.52 0.70
CA GLN A 114 1.75 20.65 1.70
C GLN A 114 2.97 21.44 1.21
N ILE A 115 3.26 21.39 -0.09
CA ILE A 115 4.35 22.19 -0.67
C ILE A 115 3.90 23.56 -1.21
N GLY A 116 2.59 23.86 -1.16
CA GLY A 116 2.02 25.10 -1.69
C GLY A 116 2.04 25.19 -3.22
N ALA A 117 2.05 24.05 -3.91
CA ALA A 117 1.94 23.99 -5.36
C ALA A 117 0.47 24.08 -5.80
N PRO A 118 0.16 24.76 -6.92
CA PRO A 118 -1.20 24.85 -7.44
C PRO A 118 -1.74 23.52 -7.98
N ASP A 119 -0.85 22.71 -8.54
CA ASP A 119 -1.11 21.37 -9.08
C ASP A 119 0.24 20.60 -9.17
N VAL A 120 0.22 19.38 -9.70
CA VAL A 120 1.43 18.61 -10.04
C VAL A 120 2.12 19.11 -11.32
N ALA A 121 3.39 18.75 -11.51
CA ALA A 121 4.23 19.22 -12.64
C ALA A 121 3.69 18.82 -14.02
N PHE A 122 3.14 17.60 -14.14
CA PHE A 122 2.59 17.07 -15.37
C PHE A 122 1.15 16.58 -15.16
N PRO A 123 0.13 17.46 -15.12
CA PRO A 123 -1.25 17.09 -14.79
C PRO A 123 -1.87 16.04 -15.73
N ARG A 124 -1.56 16.08 -17.03
CA ARG A 124 -2.04 15.09 -18.00
C ARG A 124 -1.32 13.74 -17.87
N LEU A 125 -0.04 13.75 -17.55
CA LEU A 125 0.71 12.53 -17.28
C LEU A 125 0.18 11.85 -16.01
N ASN A 126 -0.19 12.65 -15.00
CA ASN A 126 -0.83 12.18 -13.78
C ASN A 126 -2.16 11.47 -14.05
N MET A 127 -2.99 12.04 -14.92
CA MET A 127 -4.22 11.43 -15.37
C MET A 127 -3.95 10.11 -16.12
N LEU A 128 -2.97 10.10 -17.03
CA LEU A 128 -2.57 8.89 -17.76
C LEU A 128 -2.07 7.77 -16.82
N ALA A 129 -1.27 8.13 -15.82
CA ALA A 129 -0.77 7.19 -14.81
C ALA A 129 -1.92 6.50 -14.07
N TYR A 130 -2.98 7.24 -13.71
CA TYR A 130 -4.18 6.65 -13.11
C TYR A 130 -4.88 5.68 -14.06
N TRP A 131 -5.05 6.04 -15.33
CA TRP A 131 -5.72 5.17 -16.30
C TRP A 131 -4.94 3.89 -16.57
N PHE A 132 -3.61 3.95 -16.65
CA PHE A 132 -2.77 2.76 -16.77
C PHE A 132 -2.89 1.86 -15.55
N TYR A 133 -2.91 2.43 -14.34
CA TYR A 133 -3.19 1.68 -13.12
C TYR A 133 -4.57 0.99 -13.18
N LEU A 134 -5.64 1.73 -13.47
CA LEU A 134 -6.99 1.19 -13.46
C LEU A 134 -7.17 0.11 -14.52
N LEU A 135 -6.75 0.37 -15.76
CA LEU A 135 -6.88 -0.58 -16.87
C LEU A 135 -6.00 -1.82 -16.64
N GLY A 136 -4.75 -1.64 -16.23
CA GLY A 136 -3.84 -2.74 -15.92
C GLY A 136 -4.36 -3.63 -14.79
N SER A 137 -4.83 -3.01 -13.69
CA SER A 137 -5.41 -3.74 -12.57
C SER A 137 -6.71 -4.44 -12.95
N THR A 138 -7.54 -3.83 -13.80
CA THR A 138 -8.77 -4.44 -14.30
C THR A 138 -8.48 -5.65 -15.20
N ILE A 139 -7.45 -5.59 -16.05
CA ILE A 139 -7.01 -6.73 -16.86
C ILE A 139 -6.53 -7.87 -15.96
N ALA A 140 -5.63 -7.59 -15.02
CA ALA A 140 -5.08 -8.62 -14.14
C ALA A 140 -6.13 -9.22 -13.18
N ALA A 141 -7.01 -8.40 -12.60
CA ALA A 141 -8.11 -8.90 -11.76
C ALA A 141 -9.22 -9.58 -12.57
N GLY A 142 -9.47 -9.10 -13.79
CA GLY A 142 -10.44 -9.69 -14.73
C GLY A 142 -10.06 -11.10 -15.19
N ALA A 143 -8.81 -11.53 -15.00
CA ALA A 143 -8.38 -12.90 -15.27
C ALA A 143 -9.22 -13.95 -14.50
N ILE A 144 -9.82 -13.59 -13.36
CA ILE A 144 -10.68 -14.47 -12.55
C ILE A 144 -11.91 -14.95 -13.32
N VAL A 145 -12.44 -14.16 -14.27
CA VAL A 145 -13.64 -14.55 -15.04
C VAL A 145 -13.33 -15.42 -16.26
N THR A 146 -12.07 -15.71 -16.52
CA THR A 146 -11.69 -16.58 -17.64
C THR A 146 -12.06 -18.04 -17.34
N PRO A 147 -12.42 -18.86 -18.34
CA PRO A 147 -12.86 -20.24 -18.11
C PRO A 147 -11.80 -21.12 -17.44
N GLN A 148 -10.52 -20.83 -17.68
CA GLN A 148 -9.38 -21.55 -17.09
C GLN A 148 -8.95 -20.97 -15.73
N GLY A 149 -9.60 -19.89 -15.27
CA GLY A 149 -9.21 -19.17 -14.08
C GLY A 149 -7.96 -18.31 -14.25
N THR A 150 -7.57 -17.67 -13.15
CA THR A 150 -6.45 -16.72 -13.09
C THR A 150 -5.11 -17.42 -12.78
N ALA A 151 -4.04 -16.64 -12.59
CA ALA A 151 -2.75 -17.12 -12.11
C ALA A 151 -2.85 -17.88 -10.78
N SER A 152 -2.16 -19.03 -10.66
CA SER A 152 -2.22 -19.93 -9.49
C SER A 152 -0.85 -20.27 -8.87
N PHE A 153 0.20 -19.52 -9.22
CA PHE A 153 1.59 -19.79 -8.82
C PHE A 153 2.10 -18.92 -7.64
N GLY A 154 1.25 -18.05 -7.09
CA GLY A 154 1.58 -17.06 -6.07
C GLY A 154 2.02 -15.69 -6.61
N TRP A 155 1.86 -14.64 -5.81
CA TRP A 155 2.05 -13.25 -6.26
C TRP A 155 3.46 -12.89 -6.78
N PHE A 156 4.45 -13.76 -6.58
CA PHE A 156 5.83 -13.58 -7.06
C PHE A 156 6.24 -14.45 -8.27
N ALA A 157 5.32 -15.24 -8.81
CA ALA A 157 5.46 -15.88 -10.13
C ALA A 157 6.77 -16.61 -10.44
N TYR A 158 7.28 -17.44 -9.51
CA TYR A 158 8.54 -18.15 -9.72
C TYR A 158 8.52 -19.03 -10.98
N SER A 159 9.52 -18.83 -11.85
CA SER A 159 9.87 -19.79 -12.90
C SER A 159 10.46 -21.07 -12.27
N PRO A 160 10.13 -22.28 -12.76
CA PRO A 160 9.36 -22.58 -13.98
C PRO A 160 7.84 -22.62 -13.81
N LEU A 161 7.30 -22.49 -12.59
CA LEU A 161 5.86 -22.65 -12.36
C LEU A 161 5.00 -21.64 -13.16
N SER A 162 5.54 -20.45 -13.45
CA SER A 162 4.90 -19.40 -14.24
C SER A 162 5.08 -19.53 -15.76
N ASP A 163 5.79 -20.55 -16.26
CA ASP A 163 5.99 -20.75 -17.70
C ASP A 163 4.72 -21.27 -18.41
N ALA A 164 4.77 -21.34 -19.74
CA ALA A 164 3.64 -21.78 -20.56
C ALA A 164 3.33 -23.27 -20.46
N VAL A 165 4.25 -24.09 -19.94
CA VAL A 165 4.07 -25.54 -19.76
C VAL A 165 3.32 -25.84 -18.47
N HIS A 166 3.71 -25.18 -17.38
CA HIS A 166 3.15 -25.38 -16.04
C HIS A 166 1.89 -24.54 -15.81
N SER A 167 1.84 -23.32 -16.34
CA SER A 167 0.70 -22.39 -16.20
C SER A 167 0.21 -21.90 -17.58
N PRO A 168 -0.41 -22.77 -18.41
CA PRO A 168 -0.80 -22.46 -19.79
C PRO A 168 -2.00 -21.50 -19.91
N SER A 169 -2.64 -21.11 -18.80
CA SER A 169 -3.87 -20.32 -18.82
C SER A 169 -3.65 -18.91 -19.36
N ILE A 170 -4.64 -18.38 -20.07
CA ILE A 170 -4.66 -16.97 -20.50
C ILE A 170 -4.75 -16.01 -19.30
N GLY A 171 -5.27 -16.48 -18.17
CA GLY A 171 -5.30 -15.73 -16.92
C GLY A 171 -3.90 -15.35 -16.44
N THR A 172 -2.90 -16.21 -16.66
CA THR A 172 -1.49 -15.88 -16.38
C THR A 172 -1.01 -14.73 -17.26
N ASP A 173 -1.29 -14.77 -18.57
CA ASP A 173 -0.86 -13.72 -19.50
C ASP A 173 -1.54 -12.37 -19.17
N MET A 174 -2.83 -12.42 -18.81
CA MET A 174 -3.57 -11.24 -18.34
C MET A 174 -2.98 -10.66 -17.04
N TRP A 175 -2.57 -11.52 -16.11
CA TRP A 175 -1.88 -11.09 -14.89
C TRP A 175 -0.56 -10.39 -15.21
N ILE A 176 0.28 -10.98 -16.07
CA ILE A 176 1.58 -10.44 -16.47
C ILE A 176 1.42 -9.08 -17.16
N MET A 177 0.58 -9.02 -18.20
CA MET A 177 0.39 -7.80 -18.99
C MET A 177 -0.36 -6.70 -18.23
N GLY A 178 -1.33 -7.07 -17.40
CA GLY A 178 -2.04 -6.13 -16.54
C GLY A 178 -1.13 -5.47 -15.52
N LEU A 179 -0.25 -6.24 -14.86
CA LEU A 179 0.75 -5.69 -13.95
C LEU A 179 1.81 -4.86 -14.67
N GLY A 180 2.23 -5.27 -15.88
CA GLY A 180 3.14 -4.46 -16.71
C GLY A 180 2.58 -3.08 -17.01
N LEU A 181 1.30 -3.00 -17.42
CA LEU A 181 0.62 -1.72 -17.69
C LEU A 181 0.43 -0.89 -16.42
N SER A 182 -0.02 -1.51 -15.32
CA SER A 182 -0.19 -0.82 -14.04
C SER A 182 1.14 -0.27 -13.51
N GLY A 183 2.21 -1.06 -13.61
CA GLY A 183 3.56 -0.66 -13.21
C GLY A 183 4.11 0.52 -14.01
N LEU A 184 3.81 0.59 -15.31
CA LEU A 184 4.13 1.77 -16.12
C LEU A 184 3.42 3.02 -15.59
N GLY A 185 2.15 2.90 -15.17
CA GLY A 185 1.43 3.97 -14.48
C GLY A 185 2.17 4.48 -13.23
N THR A 186 2.65 3.56 -12.39
CA THR A 186 3.44 3.91 -11.19
C THR A 186 4.72 4.67 -11.54
N ILE A 187 5.48 4.21 -12.54
CA ILE A 187 6.72 4.88 -12.99
C ILE A 187 6.44 6.33 -13.40
N LEU A 188 5.41 6.54 -14.24
CA LEU A 188 5.04 7.87 -14.72
C LEU A 188 4.57 8.79 -13.59
N GLY A 189 3.80 8.27 -12.64
CA GLY A 189 3.39 8.99 -11.44
C GLY A 189 4.58 9.42 -10.57
N SER A 190 5.55 8.53 -10.37
CA SER A 190 6.74 8.83 -9.58
C SER A 190 7.62 9.91 -10.18
N VAL A 191 7.83 9.90 -11.50
CA VAL A 191 8.52 11.00 -12.21
C VAL A 191 7.82 12.33 -11.93
N ASN A 192 6.49 12.34 -12.07
CA ASN A 192 5.69 13.54 -11.85
C ASN A 192 5.80 14.06 -10.40
N PHE A 193 5.70 13.20 -9.40
CA PHE A 193 5.83 13.61 -8.00
C PHE A 193 7.22 14.16 -7.67
N ILE A 194 8.30 13.54 -8.16
CA ILE A 194 9.67 14.05 -7.97
C ILE A 194 9.80 15.43 -8.57
N THR A 195 9.41 15.61 -9.84
CA THR A 195 9.51 16.92 -10.51
C THR A 195 8.70 17.98 -9.77
N THR A 196 7.49 17.63 -9.29
CA THR A 196 6.64 18.53 -8.51
C THR A 196 7.33 18.97 -7.22
N ILE A 197 7.87 18.03 -6.44
CA ILE A 197 8.52 18.33 -5.15
C ILE A 197 9.80 19.15 -5.35
N ILE A 198 10.59 18.86 -6.38
CA ILE A 198 11.86 19.56 -6.58
C ILE A 198 11.64 20.97 -7.14
N CYS A 199 10.72 21.13 -8.09
CA CYS A 199 10.63 22.34 -8.91
C CYS A 199 9.47 23.28 -8.58
N MET A 200 8.42 22.83 -7.87
CA MET A 200 7.17 23.60 -7.71
C MET A 200 6.83 24.00 -6.27
N ARG A 201 7.78 23.89 -5.34
CA ARG A 201 7.58 24.32 -3.96
C ARG A 201 7.34 25.83 -3.85
N ALA A 202 6.56 26.21 -2.85
CA ALA A 202 6.36 27.59 -2.47
C ALA A 202 7.71 28.30 -2.17
N PRO A 203 7.86 29.58 -2.54
CA PRO A 203 9.05 30.37 -2.24
C PRO A 203 9.39 30.35 -0.74
N GLY A 204 10.67 30.12 -0.40
CA GLY A 204 11.14 30.08 1.00
C GLY A 204 11.10 28.69 1.66
N MET A 205 10.47 27.69 1.03
CA MET A 205 10.50 26.29 1.48
C MET A 205 11.76 25.58 0.95
N THR A 206 12.80 25.52 1.77
CA THR A 206 14.00 24.71 1.48
C THR A 206 13.70 23.21 1.68
N MET A 207 14.56 22.33 1.14
CA MET A 207 14.41 20.87 1.31
C MET A 207 14.18 20.47 2.77
N PHE A 208 15.01 20.98 3.69
CA PHE A 208 14.92 20.66 5.12
C PHE A 208 13.85 21.45 5.88
N ARG A 209 12.92 22.11 5.18
CA ARG A 209 11.70 22.71 5.76
C ARG A 209 10.41 22.04 5.27
N MET A 210 10.52 21.05 4.39
CA MET A 210 9.35 20.32 3.90
C MET A 210 8.71 19.46 5.01
N PRO A 211 7.39 19.24 4.99
CA PRO A 211 6.75 18.24 5.84
C PRO A 211 7.35 16.85 5.64
N ILE A 212 7.28 16.01 6.67
CA ILE A 212 7.90 14.68 6.63
C ILE A 212 7.20 13.80 5.61
N PHE A 213 5.88 13.93 5.47
CA PHE A 213 5.14 13.21 4.43
C PHE A 213 5.66 13.54 3.01
N VAL A 214 6.06 14.79 2.74
CA VAL A 214 6.64 15.14 1.43
C VAL A 214 8.01 14.50 1.22
N TRP A 215 8.85 14.44 2.26
CA TRP A 215 10.12 13.70 2.21
C TRP A 215 9.93 12.22 1.93
N THR A 216 8.96 11.59 2.58
CA THR A 216 8.66 10.17 2.36
C THR A 216 8.13 9.95 0.95
N VAL A 217 7.22 10.80 0.45
CA VAL A 217 6.76 10.76 -0.96
C VAL A 217 7.92 10.87 -1.95
N LEU A 218 8.86 11.79 -1.72
CA LEU A 218 10.03 11.96 -2.58
C LEU A 218 10.84 10.67 -2.66
N LEU A 219 11.19 10.08 -1.52
CA LEU A 219 12.01 8.86 -1.47
C LEU A 219 11.26 7.63 -1.99
N THR A 220 9.96 7.51 -1.71
CA THR A 220 9.10 6.49 -2.32
C THR A 220 9.10 6.59 -3.83
N SER A 221 8.98 7.80 -4.37
CA SER A 221 8.99 8.02 -5.83
C SER A 221 10.35 7.71 -6.45
N VAL A 222 11.45 8.02 -5.76
CA VAL A 222 12.80 7.66 -6.22
C VAL A 222 12.96 6.14 -6.26
N LEU A 223 12.55 5.43 -5.20
CA LEU A 223 12.58 3.96 -5.18
C LEU A 223 11.75 3.36 -6.31
N ALA A 224 10.57 3.92 -6.58
CA ALA A 224 9.71 3.43 -7.64
C ALA A 224 10.36 3.52 -9.04
N ILE A 225 11.11 4.59 -9.32
CA ILE A 225 11.87 4.72 -10.58
C ILE A 225 12.99 3.67 -10.67
N PHE A 226 13.60 3.25 -9.56
CA PHE A 226 14.61 2.19 -9.59
C PHE A 226 14.00 0.78 -9.65
N ALA A 227 12.89 0.54 -8.96
CA ALA A 227 12.34 -0.80 -8.77
C ALA A 227 11.37 -1.23 -9.89
N PHE A 228 10.41 -0.39 -10.27
CA PHE A 228 9.35 -0.80 -11.20
C PHE A 228 9.82 -1.10 -12.63
N PRO A 229 10.86 -0.45 -13.19
CA PRO A 229 11.40 -0.87 -14.48
C PRO A 229 11.94 -2.30 -14.48
N ILE A 230 12.47 -2.78 -13.35
CA ILE A 230 12.95 -4.15 -13.19
C ILE A 230 11.78 -5.14 -13.27
N LEU A 231 10.68 -4.85 -12.57
CA LEU A 231 9.47 -5.66 -12.68
C LEU A 231 8.93 -5.68 -14.12
N ALA A 232 8.84 -4.51 -14.75
CA ALA A 232 8.34 -4.42 -16.12
C ALA A 232 9.20 -5.25 -17.10
N ALA A 233 10.52 -5.15 -16.98
CA ALA A 233 11.45 -5.94 -17.78
C ALA A 233 11.30 -7.45 -17.51
N ALA A 234 11.23 -7.86 -16.24
CA ALA A 234 11.05 -9.26 -15.86
C ALA A 234 9.73 -9.83 -16.39
N LEU A 235 8.61 -9.11 -16.22
CA LEU A 235 7.29 -9.53 -16.71
C LEU A 235 7.23 -9.62 -18.24
N LEU A 236 7.76 -8.63 -18.96
CA LEU A 236 7.78 -8.66 -20.43
C LEU A 236 8.69 -9.79 -20.95
N THR A 237 9.79 -10.07 -20.26
CA THR A 237 10.68 -11.20 -20.60
C THR A 237 9.97 -12.53 -20.33
N LEU A 238 9.22 -12.65 -19.24
CA LEU A 238 8.44 -13.84 -18.94
C LEU A 238 7.34 -14.06 -19.98
N GLU A 239 6.66 -13.00 -20.42
CA GLU A 239 5.69 -13.11 -21.51
C GLU A 239 6.36 -13.52 -22.83
N ALA A 240 7.56 -13.00 -23.12
CA ALA A 240 8.34 -13.41 -24.28
C ALA A 240 8.75 -14.90 -24.20
N ASP A 241 9.13 -15.41 -23.04
CA ASP A 241 9.37 -16.85 -22.84
C ASP A 241 8.10 -17.66 -23.10
N ARG A 242 6.95 -17.21 -22.58
CA ARG A 242 5.66 -17.90 -22.72
C ARG A 242 5.11 -17.91 -24.14
N LYS A 243 5.31 -16.84 -24.92
CA LYS A 243 4.65 -16.63 -26.23
C LYS A 243 5.58 -16.67 -27.42
N LEU A 244 6.84 -16.29 -27.25
CA LEU A 244 7.80 -16.10 -28.33
C LEU A 244 8.96 -17.10 -28.28
N GLY A 245 9.05 -17.94 -27.22
CA GLY A 245 10.12 -18.93 -27.06
C GLY A 245 11.48 -18.29 -26.83
N ALA A 246 11.55 -17.27 -25.98
CA ALA A 246 12.81 -16.56 -25.69
C ALA A 246 13.80 -17.32 -24.79
N HIS A 247 13.33 -18.34 -24.05
CA HIS A 247 14.14 -19.26 -23.22
C HIS A 247 15.03 -18.57 -22.16
N VAL A 248 14.67 -17.38 -21.67
CA VAL A 248 15.49 -16.63 -20.70
C VAL A 248 15.41 -17.21 -19.29
N PHE A 249 14.20 -17.54 -18.84
CA PHE A 249 13.91 -18.08 -17.51
C PHE A 249 13.85 -19.61 -17.46
N ASP A 250 14.28 -20.28 -18.53
CA ASP A 250 14.40 -21.74 -18.57
C ASP A 250 15.31 -22.26 -17.43
N PRO A 251 14.90 -23.32 -16.71
CA PRO A 251 15.71 -23.89 -15.64
C PRO A 251 17.13 -24.30 -16.08
N ALA A 252 17.28 -24.78 -17.31
CA ALA A 252 18.57 -25.19 -17.89
C ALA A 252 19.56 -24.01 -18.01
N ASN A 253 19.06 -22.78 -18.11
CA ASN A 253 19.86 -21.56 -18.22
C ASN A 253 20.10 -20.88 -16.86
N GLY A 254 19.72 -21.52 -15.75
CA GLY A 254 19.71 -20.89 -14.41
C GLY A 254 18.56 -19.90 -14.22
N GLY A 255 17.55 -19.94 -15.11
CA GLY A 255 16.47 -18.97 -15.18
C GLY A 255 15.59 -18.88 -13.94
N ALA A 256 15.46 -19.98 -13.17
CA ALA A 256 14.72 -19.99 -11.91
C ALA A 256 15.34 -19.04 -10.87
N LEU A 257 16.67 -19.05 -10.70
CA LEU A 257 17.37 -18.13 -9.80
C LEU A 257 17.43 -16.71 -10.37
N LEU A 258 17.60 -16.59 -11.69
CA LEU A 258 17.56 -15.29 -12.37
C LEU A 258 16.23 -14.56 -12.11
N TRP A 259 15.10 -15.26 -12.27
CA TRP A 259 13.78 -14.71 -11.93
C TRP A 259 13.72 -14.24 -10.49
N GLN A 260 14.14 -15.08 -9.54
CA GLN A 260 14.09 -14.72 -8.11
C GLN A 260 14.91 -13.48 -7.80
N HIS A 261 16.13 -13.37 -8.35
CA HIS A 261 16.95 -12.17 -8.16
C HIS A 261 16.28 -10.92 -8.74
N LEU A 262 15.78 -10.97 -9.98
CA LEU A 262 15.13 -9.83 -10.62
C LEU A 262 13.84 -9.44 -9.89
N PHE A 263 12.99 -10.42 -9.59
CA PHE A 263 11.73 -10.19 -8.89
C PHE A 263 11.97 -9.59 -7.52
N TRP A 264 12.90 -10.12 -6.72
CA TRP A 264 13.14 -9.58 -5.37
C TRP A 264 13.89 -8.26 -5.38
N LEU A 265 14.76 -8.02 -6.38
CA LEU A 265 15.40 -6.72 -6.57
C LEU A 265 14.37 -5.61 -6.86
N PHE A 266 13.21 -5.98 -7.41
CA PHE A 266 12.01 -5.13 -7.40
C PHE A 266 11.25 -5.22 -6.06
N GLY A 267 10.93 -6.43 -5.62
CA GLY A 267 9.90 -6.70 -4.61
C GLY A 267 10.28 -6.19 -3.23
N HIS A 268 11.56 -6.24 -2.85
CA HIS A 268 11.95 -5.72 -1.55
C HIS A 268 11.99 -4.18 -1.50
N PRO A 269 12.50 -3.46 -2.51
CA PRO A 269 12.24 -2.04 -2.62
C PRO A 269 10.74 -1.69 -2.66
N GLU A 270 9.90 -2.51 -3.32
CA GLU A 270 8.45 -2.31 -3.37
C GLU A 270 7.80 -2.34 -1.97
N VAL A 271 8.21 -3.26 -1.09
CA VAL A 271 7.66 -3.26 0.27
C VAL A 271 8.00 -1.98 1.04
N TYR A 272 9.09 -1.30 0.68
CA TYR A 272 9.41 0.04 1.22
C TYR A 272 8.70 1.17 0.50
N ILE A 273 8.39 1.03 -0.79
CA ILE A 273 7.52 1.96 -1.53
C ILE A 273 6.14 2.00 -0.86
N ILE A 274 5.61 0.87 -0.38
CA ILE A 274 4.36 0.83 0.38
C ILE A 274 4.52 1.12 1.88
N ALA A 275 5.72 1.16 2.44
CA ALA A 275 5.92 1.44 3.88
C ALA A 275 6.24 2.91 4.17
N ILE A 276 7.23 3.46 3.46
CA ILE A 276 7.77 4.81 3.67
C ILE A 276 6.70 5.92 3.64
N PRO A 277 5.74 5.99 2.69
CA PRO A 277 4.82 7.11 2.63
C PRO A 277 3.85 7.08 3.82
N PHE A 278 3.49 5.89 4.30
CA PHE A 278 2.63 5.72 5.47
C PHE A 278 3.35 6.04 6.78
N PHE A 279 4.65 5.77 6.88
CA PHE A 279 5.46 6.37 7.95
C PHE A 279 5.39 7.90 7.94
N GLY A 280 5.30 8.49 6.75
CA GLY A 280 5.03 9.92 6.57
C GLY A 280 3.69 10.34 7.15
N ILE A 281 2.60 9.61 6.85
CA ILE A 281 1.26 9.89 7.40
C ILE A 281 1.30 9.86 8.93
N ILE A 282 1.86 8.82 9.52
CA ILE A 282 2.02 8.70 10.98
C ILE A 282 2.83 9.87 11.55
N SER A 283 3.88 10.29 10.83
CA SER A 283 4.72 11.42 11.19
C SER A 283 4.01 12.78 11.12
N GLU A 284 2.91 12.90 10.38
CA GLU A 284 2.08 14.11 10.37
C GLU A 284 1.00 14.07 11.47
N VAL A 285 0.44 12.89 11.76
CA VAL A 285 -0.60 12.70 12.78
C VAL A 285 -0.04 12.93 14.18
N ILE A 286 1.05 12.26 14.54
CA ILE A 286 1.58 12.23 15.92
C ILE A 286 1.86 13.65 16.47
N PRO A 287 2.58 14.56 15.77
CA PRO A 287 2.86 15.91 16.28
C PRO A 287 1.62 16.73 16.58
N VAL A 288 0.58 16.62 15.74
CA VAL A 288 -0.66 17.39 15.88
C VAL A 288 -1.41 16.98 17.14
N PHE A 289 -1.59 15.68 17.36
CA PHE A 289 -2.30 15.17 18.53
C PHE A 289 -1.44 15.13 19.80
N SER A 290 -0.12 15.27 19.67
CA SER A 290 0.80 15.47 20.80
C SER A 290 1.00 16.95 21.15
N ARG A 291 0.53 17.87 20.28
CA ARG A 291 0.70 19.33 20.39
C ARG A 291 2.17 19.73 20.56
N LYS A 292 3.06 19.03 19.85
CA LYS A 292 4.52 19.18 19.97
C LYS A 292 5.18 19.03 18.60
N PRO A 293 6.27 19.77 18.30
CA PRO A 293 7.06 19.53 17.10
C PRO A 293 7.60 18.09 17.04
N MET A 294 7.80 17.57 15.83
CA MET A 294 8.42 16.26 15.64
C MET A 294 9.82 16.24 16.29
N PHE A 295 10.02 15.32 17.22
CA PHE A 295 11.30 15.10 17.84
C PHE A 295 12.31 14.57 16.82
N GLY A 296 13.44 15.26 16.66
CA GLY A 296 14.53 14.83 15.79
C GLY A 296 14.18 14.79 14.29
N TYR A 297 13.48 15.81 13.77
CA TYR A 297 13.14 15.94 12.35
C TYR A 297 14.28 15.57 11.39
N MET A 298 15.49 16.13 11.58
CA MET A 298 16.65 15.84 10.73
C MET A 298 17.07 14.36 10.81
N GLY A 299 17.02 13.78 12.01
CA GLY A 299 17.31 12.35 12.23
C GLY A 299 16.27 11.46 11.53
N LEU A 300 15.00 11.85 11.56
CA LEU A 300 13.92 11.12 10.89
C LEU A 300 14.06 11.19 9.36
N VAL A 301 14.42 12.34 8.79
CA VAL A 301 14.73 12.49 7.36
C VAL A 301 15.94 11.62 6.99
N GLY A 302 17.04 11.71 7.74
CA GLY A 302 18.23 10.89 7.53
C GLY A 302 17.97 9.39 7.61
N ALA A 303 17.15 8.94 8.58
CA ALA A 303 16.71 7.56 8.70
C ALA A 303 15.91 7.11 7.49
N THR A 304 15.04 7.97 6.94
CA THR A 304 14.25 7.65 5.74
C THR A 304 15.15 7.51 4.51
N ILE A 305 16.16 8.38 4.35
CA ILE A 305 17.16 8.27 3.28
C ILE A 305 17.95 6.95 3.41
N ALA A 306 18.37 6.59 4.63
CA ALA A 306 19.09 5.35 4.89
C ALA A 306 18.25 4.12 4.57
N ILE A 307 16.97 4.08 4.96
CA ILE A 307 16.03 3.00 4.61
C ILE A 307 15.90 2.89 3.10
N ALA A 308 15.67 4.00 2.40
CA ALA A 308 15.54 3.99 0.95
C ALA A 308 16.82 3.46 0.27
N GLY A 309 18.00 3.96 0.64
CA GLY A 309 19.27 3.47 0.09
C GLY A 309 19.52 1.98 0.37
N LEU A 310 19.31 1.54 1.62
CA LEU A 310 19.52 0.16 2.01
C LEU A 310 18.52 -0.79 1.34
N SER A 311 17.27 -0.37 1.09
CA SER A 311 16.23 -1.22 0.49
C SER A 311 16.64 -1.81 -0.86
N LEU A 312 17.48 -1.11 -1.63
CA LEU A 312 18.03 -1.56 -2.92
C LEU A 312 19.14 -2.62 -2.78
N THR A 313 19.62 -2.89 -1.57
CA THR A 313 20.81 -3.73 -1.31
C THR A 313 20.53 -5.00 -0.50
N VAL A 314 19.27 -5.24 -0.09
CA VAL A 314 18.94 -6.35 0.83
C VAL A 314 17.98 -7.40 0.25
N TRP A 315 17.63 -7.28 -1.03
CA TRP A 315 16.55 -8.06 -1.65
C TRP A 315 16.68 -9.58 -1.50
N ALA A 316 17.91 -10.11 -1.51
CA ALA A 316 18.11 -11.55 -1.56
C ALA A 316 17.87 -12.25 -0.20
N HIS A 317 17.43 -11.52 0.85
CA HIS A 317 16.95 -12.16 2.07
C HIS A 317 15.71 -13.04 1.87
N HIS A 318 14.96 -12.84 0.78
CA HIS A 318 13.83 -13.69 0.41
C HIS A 318 14.26 -15.04 -0.16
N MET A 319 15.56 -15.23 -0.36
CA MET A 319 16.14 -16.36 -1.10
C MET A 319 17.08 -17.20 -0.23
N TYR A 320 17.08 -17.04 1.10
CA TYR A 320 18.04 -17.74 1.97
C TYR A 320 18.03 -19.26 1.82
N VAL A 321 16.85 -19.85 1.60
CA VAL A 321 16.70 -21.32 1.43
C VAL A 321 17.13 -21.84 0.06
N THR A 322 17.47 -20.97 -0.89
CA THR A 322 17.82 -21.38 -2.26
C THR A 322 19.24 -21.92 -2.39
N GLY A 323 20.13 -21.59 -1.45
CA GLY A 323 21.57 -21.83 -1.58
C GLY A 323 22.27 -20.96 -2.65
N GLY A 324 21.55 -20.07 -3.33
CA GLY A 324 22.05 -19.24 -4.43
C GLY A 324 22.48 -17.82 -4.04
N VAL A 325 22.68 -17.54 -2.75
CA VAL A 325 22.90 -16.17 -2.24
C VAL A 325 24.02 -16.09 -1.21
N LEU A 326 24.69 -14.94 -1.16
CA LEU A 326 25.74 -14.66 -0.15
C LEU A 326 25.10 -14.35 1.22
N LEU A 327 24.78 -15.40 1.98
CA LEU A 327 24.02 -15.29 3.24
C LEU A 327 24.56 -14.25 4.24
N PRO A 328 25.88 -14.20 4.57
CA PRO A 328 26.35 -13.27 5.59
C PRO A 328 26.16 -11.80 5.19
N PHE A 329 26.34 -11.48 3.91
CA PHE A 329 26.15 -10.11 3.40
C PHE A 329 24.69 -9.69 3.51
N PHE A 330 23.78 -10.48 2.94
CA PHE A 330 22.36 -10.12 2.93
C PHE A 330 21.74 -10.15 4.32
N SER A 331 22.19 -11.04 5.21
CA SER A 331 21.76 -11.04 6.62
C SER A 331 22.23 -9.78 7.35
N PHE A 332 23.51 -9.44 7.26
CA PHE A 332 24.05 -8.23 7.88
C PHE A 332 23.33 -6.97 7.41
N MET A 333 23.15 -6.81 6.10
CA MET A 333 22.48 -5.64 5.55
C MET A 333 20.99 -5.58 5.95
N THR A 334 20.33 -6.74 6.10
CA THR A 334 18.94 -6.81 6.59
C THR A 334 18.84 -6.45 8.07
N PHE A 335 19.82 -6.79 8.90
CA PHE A 335 19.88 -6.25 10.27
C PHE A 335 20.14 -4.75 10.27
N LEU A 336 20.99 -4.26 9.36
CA LEU A 336 21.35 -2.85 9.29
C LEU A 336 20.15 -1.96 8.97
N ILE A 337 19.21 -2.39 8.11
CA ILE A 337 18.00 -1.60 7.80
C ILE A 337 17.00 -1.50 8.97
N ALA A 338 17.07 -2.41 9.94
CA ALA A 338 16.28 -2.31 11.16
C ALA A 338 16.69 -1.12 12.04
N VAL A 339 17.97 -0.70 11.99
CA VAL A 339 18.50 0.42 12.78
C VAL A 339 17.83 1.75 12.45
N PRO A 340 17.81 2.26 11.20
CA PRO A 340 17.14 3.51 10.89
C PRO A 340 15.62 3.42 11.11
N THR A 341 15.02 2.25 10.96
CA THR A 341 13.60 2.04 11.32
C THR A 341 13.38 2.22 12.82
N GLY A 342 14.28 1.68 13.66
CA GLY A 342 14.28 1.89 15.11
C GLY A 342 14.44 3.36 15.48
N VAL A 343 15.31 4.10 14.79
CA VAL A 343 15.44 5.56 14.99
C VAL A 343 14.09 6.26 14.80
N LYS A 344 13.35 5.96 13.72
CA LYS A 344 12.02 6.53 13.49
C LYS A 344 11.04 6.21 14.62
N PHE A 345 11.07 5.00 15.17
CA PHE A 345 10.27 4.62 16.34
C PHE A 345 10.56 5.49 17.55
N PHE A 346 11.84 5.67 17.88
CA PHE A 346 12.24 6.55 18.98
C PHE A 346 11.89 8.02 18.70
N ASN A 347 11.91 8.46 17.44
CA ASN A 347 11.43 9.80 17.08
C ASN A 347 9.93 9.99 17.36
N TRP A 348 9.10 9.01 16.99
CA TRP A 348 7.67 9.06 17.27
C TRP A 348 7.38 9.02 18.78
N ILE A 349 8.02 8.11 19.51
CA ILE A 349 7.88 8.03 20.98
C ILE A 349 8.36 9.33 21.64
N GLY A 350 9.50 9.88 21.23
CA GLY A 350 10.02 11.15 21.75
C GLY A 350 9.14 12.37 21.43
N THR A 351 8.34 12.28 20.35
CA THR A 351 7.33 13.30 20.01
C THR A 351 6.11 13.20 20.91
N MET A 352 5.66 11.99 21.23
CA MET A 352 4.56 11.76 22.17
C MET A 352 4.98 12.07 23.62
N TRP A 353 6.24 11.81 23.96
CA TRP A 353 6.80 12.04 25.28
C TRP A 353 6.69 13.52 25.67
N THR A 354 6.21 13.78 26.89
CA THR A 354 5.93 15.12 27.43
C THR A 354 5.01 15.99 26.56
N GLY A 355 4.30 15.40 25.60
CA GLY A 355 3.24 16.06 24.83
C GLY A 355 1.91 16.07 25.56
N SER A 356 0.97 16.90 25.08
CA SER A 356 -0.42 16.90 25.54
C SER A 356 -1.24 16.04 24.58
N LEU A 357 -1.29 14.74 24.86
CA LEU A 357 -1.92 13.74 24.01
C LEU A 357 -3.45 13.80 24.08
N SER A 358 -4.10 13.77 22.92
CA SER A 358 -5.52 13.46 22.79
C SER A 358 -5.73 12.28 21.84
N PHE A 359 -6.64 11.37 22.22
CA PHE A 359 -6.88 10.09 21.53
C PHE A 359 -8.19 10.12 20.74
N GLU A 360 -8.31 11.11 19.86
CA GLU A 360 -9.22 11.05 18.73
C GLU A 360 -8.82 9.93 17.76
N THR A 361 -9.74 9.55 16.87
CA THR A 361 -9.60 8.37 16.02
C THR A 361 -8.27 8.31 15.23
N PRO A 362 -7.76 9.40 14.60
CA PRO A 362 -6.46 9.35 13.91
C PRO A 362 -5.28 8.93 14.81
N MET A 363 -5.26 9.43 16.05
CA MET A 363 -4.18 9.13 17.01
C MET A 363 -4.28 7.70 17.54
N LEU A 364 -5.49 7.15 17.66
CA LEU A 364 -5.69 5.74 17.99
C LEU A 364 -5.12 4.83 16.90
N TRP A 365 -5.43 5.11 15.63
CA TRP A 365 -4.85 4.39 14.50
C TRP A 365 -3.33 4.50 14.45
N ALA A 366 -2.77 5.69 14.71
CA ALA A 366 -1.33 5.87 14.78
C ALA A 366 -0.67 5.07 15.90
N THR A 367 -1.33 4.96 17.06
CA THR A 367 -0.85 4.16 18.19
C THR A 367 -0.98 2.65 17.89
N GLY A 368 -2.07 2.23 17.26
CA GLY A 368 -2.25 0.86 16.79
C GLY A 368 -1.20 0.45 15.75
N PHE A 369 -0.82 1.37 14.85
CA PHE A 369 0.32 1.20 13.96
C PHE A 369 1.62 0.95 14.74
N LEU A 370 1.94 1.79 15.73
CA LEU A 370 3.18 1.64 16.52
C LEU A 370 3.24 0.26 17.20
N VAL A 371 2.15 -0.20 17.81
CA VAL A 371 2.09 -1.52 18.48
C VAL A 371 2.24 -2.65 17.46
N THR A 372 1.42 -2.63 16.40
CA THR A 372 1.37 -3.71 15.41
C THR A 372 2.69 -3.82 14.66
N PHE A 373 3.23 -2.69 14.20
CA PHE A 373 4.48 -2.67 13.47
C PHE A 373 5.67 -3.03 14.36
N LEU A 374 5.67 -2.66 15.64
CA LEU A 374 6.73 -3.07 16.57
C LEU A 374 6.80 -4.60 16.68
N PHE A 375 5.66 -5.27 16.89
CA PHE A 375 5.63 -6.73 16.94
C PHE A 375 6.04 -7.37 15.61
N GLY A 376 5.60 -6.82 14.48
CA GLY A 376 6.07 -7.27 13.16
C GLY A 376 7.57 -7.06 12.95
N GLY A 377 8.12 -5.93 13.40
CA GLY A 377 9.55 -5.62 13.30
C GLY A 377 10.41 -6.59 14.10
N LEU A 378 9.96 -6.97 15.31
CA LEU A 378 10.66 -7.96 16.14
C LEU A 378 10.73 -9.34 15.46
N THR A 379 9.66 -9.77 14.78
CA THR A 379 9.68 -11.04 14.02
C THR A 379 10.51 -10.94 12.75
N GLY A 380 10.67 -9.74 12.18
CA GLY A 380 11.57 -9.49 11.05
C GLY A 380 13.05 -9.72 11.39
N VAL A 381 13.47 -9.41 12.63
CA VAL A 381 14.83 -9.70 13.11
C VAL A 381 15.09 -11.21 13.14
N ILE A 382 14.07 -12.02 13.47
CA ILE A 382 14.16 -13.48 13.40
C ILE A 382 14.36 -13.95 11.95
N LEU A 383 13.56 -13.43 11.02
CA LEU A 383 13.65 -13.78 9.59
C LEU A 383 14.94 -13.29 8.91
N ALA A 384 15.54 -12.21 9.40
CA ALA A 384 16.82 -11.70 8.93
C ALA A 384 18.00 -12.61 9.27
N SER A 385 17.81 -13.61 10.14
CA SER A 385 18.81 -14.60 10.54
C SER A 385 18.67 -15.88 9.70
N PRO A 386 19.58 -16.20 8.77
CA PRO A 386 19.54 -17.43 7.98
C PRO A 386 19.30 -18.72 8.78
N PRO A 387 20.00 -19.01 9.90
CA PRO A 387 19.79 -20.26 10.62
C PRO A 387 18.37 -20.39 11.22
N MET A 388 17.76 -19.27 11.61
CA MET A 388 16.36 -19.29 12.06
C MET A 388 15.41 -19.37 10.87
N ASN A 389 15.69 -18.59 9.83
CA ASN A 389 14.88 -18.51 8.62
C ASN A 389 14.79 -19.85 7.88
N PHE A 390 15.80 -20.71 7.94
CA PHE A 390 15.72 -22.04 7.32
C PHE A 390 14.54 -22.88 7.81
N HIS A 391 14.12 -22.73 9.07
CA HIS A 391 12.95 -23.42 9.61
C HIS A 391 11.64 -22.73 9.24
N VAL A 392 11.61 -21.40 9.27
CA VAL A 392 10.37 -20.61 9.14
C VAL A 392 10.15 -20.03 7.74
N SER A 393 11.08 -20.27 6.81
CA SER A 393 10.91 -19.88 5.41
C SER A 393 9.70 -20.60 4.83
N ASP A 394 8.86 -19.85 4.14
CA ASP A 394 7.64 -20.37 3.51
C ASP A 394 6.67 -21.07 4.47
N SER A 395 6.72 -20.75 5.76
CA SER A 395 5.71 -21.16 6.74
C SER A 395 4.70 -20.05 7.03
N TYR A 396 3.69 -20.35 7.85
CA TYR A 396 2.77 -19.34 8.36
C TYR A 396 3.46 -18.24 9.19
N PHE A 397 4.70 -18.44 9.63
CA PHE A 397 5.45 -17.45 10.40
C PHE A 397 5.81 -16.26 9.53
N VAL A 398 6.30 -16.48 8.30
CA VAL A 398 6.59 -15.39 7.36
C VAL A 398 5.30 -14.72 6.88
N VAL A 399 4.19 -15.47 6.76
CA VAL A 399 2.86 -14.90 6.46
C VAL A 399 2.43 -13.96 7.58
N ALA A 400 2.50 -14.40 8.83
CA ALA A 400 2.12 -13.61 10.00
C ALA A 400 3.01 -12.36 10.15
N HIS A 401 4.33 -12.53 10.04
CA HIS A 401 5.28 -11.42 10.06
C HIS A 401 4.93 -10.35 9.02
N PHE A 402 4.75 -10.77 7.77
CA PHE A 402 4.48 -9.85 6.68
C PHE A 402 3.15 -9.12 6.86
N HIS A 403 2.10 -9.80 7.36
CA HIS A 403 0.84 -9.14 7.68
C HIS A 403 0.98 -8.17 8.85
N TYR A 404 1.70 -8.51 9.91
CA TYR A 404 1.98 -7.57 11.02
C TYR A 404 2.68 -6.30 10.54
N VAL A 405 3.67 -6.44 9.67
CA VAL A 405 4.40 -5.29 9.12
C VAL A 405 3.55 -4.50 8.14
N VAL A 406 3.01 -5.14 7.10
CA VAL A 406 2.34 -4.45 5.98
C VAL A 406 0.95 -3.99 6.35
N PHE A 407 0.14 -4.81 7.04
CA PHE A 407 -1.19 -4.40 7.45
C PHE A 407 -1.11 -3.27 8.50
N GLY A 408 -0.17 -3.39 9.45
CA GLY A 408 0.17 -2.30 10.37
C GLY A 408 0.56 -1.04 9.61
N THR A 409 1.54 -1.12 8.70
CA THR A 409 2.03 0.08 8.01
C THR A 409 1.01 0.69 7.07
N VAL A 410 0.36 -0.11 6.24
CA VAL A 410 -0.51 0.39 5.17
C VAL A 410 -1.91 0.64 5.72
N VAL A 411 -2.56 -0.35 6.32
CA VAL A 411 -4.00 -0.26 6.66
C VAL A 411 -4.24 0.62 7.88
N PHE A 412 -3.45 0.48 8.95
CA PHE A 412 -3.64 1.36 10.11
C PHE A 412 -3.30 2.82 9.77
N ALA A 413 -2.19 3.06 9.06
CA ALA A 413 -1.86 4.43 8.66
C ALA A 413 -2.81 4.98 7.58
N MET A 414 -3.39 4.13 6.73
CA MET A 414 -4.48 4.52 5.82
C MET A 414 -5.67 5.05 6.61
N PHE A 415 -6.14 4.31 7.62
CA PHE A 415 -7.25 4.77 8.45
C PHE A 415 -6.89 6.00 9.27
N ALA A 416 -5.64 6.12 9.75
CA ALA A 416 -5.14 7.35 10.37
C ALA A 416 -5.24 8.52 9.39
N GLY A 417 -4.72 8.37 8.16
CA GLY A 417 -4.73 9.38 7.11
C GLY A 417 -6.15 9.76 6.65
N PHE A 418 -7.05 8.78 6.52
CA PHE A 418 -8.45 9.04 6.22
C PHE A 418 -9.10 9.86 7.32
N HIS A 419 -9.08 9.42 8.58
CA HIS A 419 -9.71 10.20 9.66
C HIS A 419 -9.05 11.57 9.86
N PHE A 420 -7.76 11.69 9.59
CA PHE A 420 -7.03 12.95 9.74
C PHE A 420 -7.34 13.96 8.62
N TRP A 421 -7.35 13.52 7.36
CA TRP A 421 -7.53 14.40 6.20
C TRP A 421 -8.94 14.38 5.61
N TRP A 422 -9.87 13.57 6.13
CA TRP A 422 -11.27 13.54 5.67
C TRP A 422 -11.93 14.93 5.61
N PRO A 423 -11.77 15.81 6.63
CA PRO A 423 -12.39 17.14 6.59
C PRO A 423 -11.79 18.01 5.50
N LYS A 424 -10.52 17.78 5.17
CA LYS A 424 -9.86 18.46 4.06
C LYS A 424 -10.38 17.93 2.71
N MET A 425 -10.63 16.62 2.61
CA MET A 425 -11.12 15.96 1.40
C MET A 425 -12.59 16.26 1.09
N THR A 426 -13.44 16.34 2.12
CA THR A 426 -14.90 16.35 1.97
C THR A 426 -15.60 17.55 2.60
N GLY A 427 -14.90 18.33 3.44
CA GLY A 427 -15.48 19.42 4.23
C GLY A 427 -16.27 18.96 5.47
N LYS A 428 -16.25 17.67 5.81
CA LYS A 428 -17.00 17.10 6.95
C LYS A 428 -16.10 16.27 7.85
N MET A 429 -16.41 16.22 9.15
CA MET A 429 -15.79 15.27 10.08
C MET A 429 -16.44 13.89 9.94
N LEU A 430 -15.67 12.82 10.18
CA LEU A 430 -16.21 11.49 10.40
C LEU A 430 -16.76 11.36 11.82
N ASP A 431 -17.62 10.38 12.05
CA ASP A 431 -18.16 10.07 13.38
C ASP A 431 -17.09 9.39 14.25
N GLU A 432 -16.72 10.02 15.36
CA GLU A 432 -15.67 9.52 16.27
C GLU A 432 -16.07 8.23 17.00
N ARG A 433 -17.37 7.99 17.24
CA ARG A 433 -17.82 6.76 17.91
C ARG A 433 -17.68 5.57 16.97
N LEU A 434 -18.13 5.71 15.72
CA LEU A 434 -17.96 4.69 14.69
C LEU A 434 -16.48 4.47 14.35
N GLY A 435 -15.68 5.54 14.31
CA GLY A 435 -14.24 5.46 14.14
C GLY A 435 -13.56 4.59 15.20
N LYS A 436 -13.92 4.78 16.49
CA LYS A 436 -13.40 3.99 17.61
C LYS A 436 -13.88 2.54 17.59
N ILE A 437 -15.14 2.28 17.24
CA ILE A 437 -15.66 0.91 17.06
C ILE A 437 -14.86 0.20 15.97
N THR A 438 -14.69 0.85 14.81
CA THR A 438 -13.92 0.31 13.68
C THR A 438 -12.49 -0.01 14.09
N PHE A 439 -11.84 0.90 14.84
CA PHE A 439 -10.50 0.69 15.37
C PHE A 439 -10.42 -0.55 16.26
N TRP A 440 -11.26 -0.66 17.29
CA TRP A 440 -11.15 -1.77 18.25
C TRP A 440 -11.52 -3.11 17.64
N THR A 441 -12.54 -3.17 16.79
CA THR A 441 -12.91 -4.39 16.07
C THR A 441 -11.77 -4.87 15.18
N LEU A 442 -11.18 -3.98 14.38
CA LEU A 442 -10.08 -4.33 13.50
C LEU A 442 -8.80 -4.65 14.27
N PHE A 443 -8.46 -3.90 15.33
CA PHE A 443 -7.25 -4.12 16.12
C PHE A 443 -7.26 -5.49 16.80
N ILE A 444 -8.37 -5.84 17.48
CA ILE A 444 -8.52 -7.12 18.16
C ILE A 444 -8.61 -8.26 17.15
N GLY A 445 -9.41 -8.11 16.08
CA GLY A 445 -9.52 -9.13 15.02
C GLY A 445 -8.19 -9.39 14.31
N PHE A 446 -7.43 -8.34 14.00
CA PHE A 446 -6.12 -8.46 13.37
C PHE A 446 -5.13 -9.22 14.26
N HIS A 447 -5.03 -8.88 15.55
CA HIS A 447 -4.16 -9.62 16.47
C HIS A 447 -4.65 -11.06 16.67
N GLY A 448 -5.94 -11.29 16.83
CA GLY A 448 -6.50 -12.65 16.92
C GLY A 448 -6.21 -13.49 15.68
N THR A 449 -6.20 -12.87 14.50
CA THR A 449 -5.97 -13.55 13.21
C THR A 449 -4.52 -13.97 13.05
N PHE A 450 -3.58 -13.03 13.19
CA PHE A 450 -2.20 -13.24 12.75
C PHE A 450 -1.25 -13.56 13.91
N LEU A 451 -1.58 -13.23 15.16
CA LEU A 451 -0.69 -13.56 16.28
C LEU A 451 -0.52 -15.08 16.37
N VAL A 452 -1.65 -15.80 16.32
CA VAL A 452 -1.70 -17.27 16.34
C VAL A 452 -0.95 -17.93 15.19
N GLN A 453 -0.83 -17.25 14.04
CA GLN A 453 -0.14 -17.77 12.87
C GLN A 453 1.38 -17.83 13.02
N HIS A 454 1.97 -17.03 13.92
CA HIS A 454 3.40 -17.19 14.24
C HIS A 454 3.67 -18.56 14.87
N TRP A 455 2.83 -19.01 15.81
CA TRP A 455 2.98 -20.36 16.38
C TRP A 455 2.69 -21.45 15.36
N LEU A 456 1.62 -21.31 14.54
CA LEU A 456 1.36 -22.26 13.44
C LEU A 456 2.58 -22.45 12.53
N GLY A 457 3.22 -21.35 12.14
CA GLY A 457 4.40 -21.41 11.29
C GLY A 457 5.64 -21.96 11.97
N ALA A 458 5.78 -21.74 13.28
CA ALA A 458 6.87 -22.31 14.07
C ALA A 458 6.68 -23.82 14.33
N GLU A 459 5.44 -24.27 14.47
CA GLU A 459 5.05 -25.68 14.58
C GLU A 459 5.17 -26.45 13.26
N GLY A 460 5.31 -25.73 12.14
CA GLY A 460 5.65 -26.31 10.84
C GLY A 460 4.56 -26.23 9.78
N MET A 461 3.47 -25.48 9.99
CA MET A 461 2.43 -25.30 8.96
C MET A 461 3.00 -24.48 7.78
N PRO A 462 3.13 -25.07 6.57
CA PRO A 462 3.63 -24.36 5.40
C PRO A 462 2.57 -23.39 4.86
N ARG A 463 2.99 -22.31 4.22
CA ARG A 463 2.07 -21.42 3.50
C ARG A 463 1.55 -22.07 2.21
N ARG A 464 0.41 -21.60 1.71
CA ARG A 464 -0.20 -21.99 0.40
C ARG A 464 -0.72 -23.42 0.34
N TYR A 465 -1.02 -24.01 1.49
CA TYR A 465 -1.71 -25.29 1.57
C TYR A 465 -3.20 -24.99 1.65
N ALA A 466 -3.99 -25.64 0.80
CA ALA A 466 -5.45 -25.52 0.81
C ALA A 466 -6.10 -26.36 1.93
N ASP A 467 -5.36 -27.35 2.45
CA ASP A 467 -5.83 -28.29 3.47
C ASP A 467 -4.66 -28.71 4.40
N TYR A 468 -5.00 -29.20 5.59
CA TYR A 468 -4.13 -29.84 6.58
C TYR A 468 -4.88 -31.01 7.27
N LEU A 469 -4.15 -31.97 7.82
CA LEU A 469 -4.76 -33.12 8.49
C LEU A 469 -5.12 -32.79 9.95
N ALA A 470 -6.14 -33.48 10.47
CA ALA A 470 -6.49 -33.38 11.89
C ALA A 470 -5.32 -33.80 12.80
N ALA A 471 -4.50 -34.76 12.34
CA ALA A 471 -3.33 -35.26 13.05
C ALA A 471 -2.17 -34.24 13.15
N ASP A 472 -2.15 -33.22 12.28
CA ASP A 472 -1.09 -32.20 12.28
C ASP A 472 -1.17 -31.24 13.48
N GLY A 473 -2.31 -31.22 14.19
CA GLY A 473 -2.50 -30.38 15.39
C GLY A 473 -2.84 -28.91 15.11
N PHE A 474 -2.84 -28.46 13.85
CA PHE A 474 -3.05 -27.05 13.48
C PHE A 474 -4.49 -26.52 13.63
N THR A 475 -5.46 -27.40 13.89
CA THR A 475 -6.90 -27.07 13.84
C THR A 475 -7.29 -25.93 14.79
N ALA A 476 -6.79 -25.95 16.03
CA ALA A 476 -7.20 -24.97 17.04
C ALA A 476 -6.75 -23.54 16.67
N LEU A 477 -5.47 -23.38 16.30
CA LEU A 477 -4.92 -22.08 15.92
C LEU A 477 -5.52 -21.57 14.62
N ASN A 478 -5.77 -22.45 13.64
CA ASN A 478 -6.49 -22.07 12.42
C ASN A 478 -7.92 -21.61 12.70
N THR A 479 -8.65 -22.30 13.59
CA THR A 479 -10.00 -21.91 14.00
C THR A 479 -10.02 -20.52 14.64
N VAL A 480 -9.08 -20.23 15.56
CA VAL A 480 -8.96 -18.90 16.18
C VAL A 480 -8.64 -17.83 15.14
N SER A 481 -7.71 -18.15 14.23
CA SER A 481 -7.31 -17.25 13.15
C SER A 481 -8.51 -16.89 12.27
N THR A 482 -9.33 -17.88 11.91
CA THR A 482 -10.51 -17.70 11.06
C THR A 482 -11.65 -16.97 11.76
N ILE A 483 -11.93 -17.23 13.04
CA ILE A 483 -12.97 -16.49 13.80
C ILE A 483 -12.62 -15.01 13.93
N SER A 484 -11.33 -14.71 14.01
CA SER A 484 -10.83 -13.34 14.19
C SER A 484 -10.72 -12.55 12.88
N SER A 485 -10.72 -13.26 11.73
CA SER A 485 -10.63 -12.68 10.38
C SER A 485 -11.97 -12.09 9.96
#